data_AF-A0A7Y5VI79-F1
#
_entry.id   AF-A0A7Y5VI79-F1
#
_cell.length_a   1.000
_cell.length_b   1.000
_cell.length_c   1.000
_cell.angle_alpha   90.00
_cell.angle_beta   90.00
_cell.angle_gamma   90.00
#
_symmetry.space_group_name_H-M   'P 1'
#
loop_
_entity.id
_entity.type
_entity.pdbx_description
1 polymer ?
#
loop_
_entity_poly.entity_id
_entity_poly.type
_entity_poly.pdbx_seq_one_letter_code
_entity_poly.pdbx_strand_id
1 'polypeptide(L)'
;MGQRDGRPDGEGQPNGDQWKSALRKFLVERFQLKFHSEDREMPVYLLEQAKGGSKLFKSEAPADGPKGLNFQGAGIFVARNATMLDFCGLLQETLLDRPVLDKTDLGDNRYDFKLTWQPDATQFGGRFANAPVFDQPRPDLYTALQEQIGLKATPTKAPAKVMVFEKFEKPSEN
;
A
#
# COMPACT_ATOMS: atom_id res chain seq x y z
N MET A 1 9.78 36.44 -9.03
CA MET A 1 10.35 36.09 -10.35
C MET A 1 11.78 35.65 -10.10
N GLY A 2 12.09 34.37 -10.29
CA GLY A 2 13.40 33.80 -9.96
C GLY A 2 13.47 32.35 -10.41
N GLN A 3 13.46 32.15 -11.73
CA GLN A 3 13.69 30.84 -12.35
C GLN A 3 15.16 30.47 -12.13
N ARG A 4 15.41 29.32 -11.51
CA ARG A 4 16.73 28.70 -11.50
C ARG A 4 16.89 27.91 -12.81
N ASP A 5 17.77 28.46 -13.63
CA ASP A 5 18.30 27.92 -14.88
C ASP A 5 18.91 26.53 -14.62
N GLY A 6 18.22 25.50 -15.12
CA GLY A 6 18.70 24.13 -15.14
C GLY A 6 19.66 23.95 -16.32
N ARG A 7 20.94 24.22 -16.07
CA ARG A 7 21.99 23.88 -17.04
C ARG A 7 22.29 22.38 -17.04
N PRO A 8 22.57 21.81 -18.22
CA PRO A 8 22.67 20.37 -18.43
C PRO A 8 24.06 19.84 -18.06
N ASP A 9 24.10 18.83 -17.20
CA ASP A 9 25.28 17.98 -17.03
C ASP A 9 25.16 16.76 -17.97
N GLY A 10 26.15 16.61 -18.86
CA GLY A 10 26.69 15.34 -19.35
C GLY A 10 25.76 14.32 -20.02
N GLU A 11 25.97 14.13 -21.32
CA GLU A 11 25.80 12.88 -22.10
C GLU A 11 24.74 11.85 -21.64
N GLY A 12 23.60 11.84 -22.35
CA GLY A 12 23.10 10.60 -22.94
C GLY A 12 22.17 9.68 -22.13
N GLN A 13 21.74 10.03 -20.92
CA GLN A 13 20.70 9.26 -20.22
C GLN A 13 19.59 10.18 -19.68
N PRO A 14 18.34 10.07 -20.18
CA PRO A 14 17.24 10.83 -19.60
C PRO A 14 17.07 10.44 -18.13
N ASN A 15 17.13 11.43 -17.23
CA ASN A 15 16.88 11.23 -15.80
C ASN A 15 15.47 10.61 -15.63
N GLY A 16 15.28 9.70 -14.67
CA GLY A 16 14.08 8.85 -14.58
C GLY A 16 12.75 9.62 -14.60
N ASP A 17 12.74 10.85 -14.08
CA ASP A 17 11.57 11.73 -14.08
C ASP A 17 11.29 12.41 -15.43
N GLN A 18 12.33 12.68 -16.22
CA GLN A 18 12.17 13.16 -17.60
C GLN A 18 11.64 12.04 -18.51
N TRP A 19 12.11 10.80 -18.32
CA TRP A 19 11.61 9.64 -19.06
C TRP A 19 10.15 9.33 -18.70
N LYS A 20 9.78 9.37 -17.41
CA LYS A 20 8.38 9.22 -16.96
C LYS A 20 7.49 10.31 -17.54
N SER A 21 7.96 11.56 -17.61
CA SER A 21 7.19 12.68 -18.15
C SER A 21 7.02 12.59 -19.67
N ALA A 22 8.08 12.22 -20.40
CA ALA A 22 8.02 11.98 -21.84
C ALA A 22 7.12 10.78 -22.16
N LEU A 23 7.28 9.65 -21.46
CA LEU A 23 6.45 8.46 -21.60
C LEU A 23 4.98 8.78 -21.30
N ARG A 24 4.70 9.51 -20.22
CA ARG A 24 3.33 9.93 -19.88
C ARG A 24 2.75 10.82 -20.98
N LYS A 25 3.52 11.75 -21.53
CA LYS A 25 3.10 12.62 -22.64
C LYS A 25 2.83 11.81 -23.91
N PHE A 26 3.69 10.86 -24.27
CA PHE A 26 3.46 9.95 -25.41
C PHE A 26 2.25 9.03 -25.21
N LEU A 27 2.03 8.51 -24.01
CA LEU A 27 0.86 7.67 -23.70
C LEU A 27 -0.45 8.46 -23.79
N VAL A 28 -0.46 9.72 -23.35
CA VAL A 28 -1.61 10.61 -23.48
C VAL A 28 -1.82 11.06 -24.94
N GLU A 29 -0.75 11.43 -25.65
CA GLU A 29 -0.85 11.97 -27.01
C GLU A 29 -1.11 10.88 -28.08
N ARG A 30 -0.52 9.68 -27.96
CA ARG A 30 -0.70 8.62 -28.98
C ARG A 30 -1.79 7.61 -28.68
N PHE A 31 -2.06 7.33 -27.41
CA PHE A 31 -3.06 6.33 -27.04
C PHE A 31 -4.36 6.94 -26.50
N GLN A 32 -4.41 8.27 -26.35
CA GLN A 32 -5.56 9.00 -25.78
C GLN A 32 -6.11 8.34 -24.51
N LEU A 33 -5.23 7.73 -23.70
CA LEU A 33 -5.61 6.98 -22.52
C LEU A 33 -6.20 7.94 -21.48
N LYS A 34 -7.54 8.01 -21.44
CA LYS A 34 -8.28 8.70 -20.39
C LYS A 34 -8.42 7.76 -19.21
N PHE A 35 -7.92 8.22 -18.06
CA PHE A 35 -8.14 7.60 -16.78
C PHE A 35 -8.98 8.56 -15.95
N HIS A 36 -10.00 8.03 -15.27
CA HIS A 36 -10.71 8.79 -14.26
C HIS A 36 -10.92 7.90 -13.04
N SER A 37 -10.96 8.55 -11.88
CA SER A 37 -11.34 7.88 -10.64
C SER A 37 -12.86 7.91 -10.52
N GLU A 38 -13.43 6.76 -10.20
CA GLU A 38 -14.85 6.59 -9.90
C GLU A 38 -14.97 5.91 -8.53
N ASP A 39 -15.95 6.31 -7.73
CA ASP A 39 -16.30 5.58 -6.51
C ASP A 39 -17.29 4.49 -6.89
N ARG A 40 -16.89 3.22 -6.75
CA ARG A 40 -17.72 2.06 -7.07
C ARG A 40 -17.92 1.19 -5.85
N GLU A 41 -19.16 0.76 -5.60
CA GLU A 41 -19.42 -0.25 -4.58
C GLU A 41 -18.79 -1.58 -4.99
N MET A 42 -17.85 -2.05 -4.17
CA MET A 42 -17.17 -3.32 -4.39
C MET A 42 -16.82 -4.00 -3.07
N PRO A 43 -16.49 -5.31 -3.07
CA PRO A 43 -15.97 -5.98 -1.89
C PRO A 43 -14.64 -5.36 -1.46
N VAL A 44 -14.57 -4.91 -0.22
CA VAL A 44 -13.39 -4.31 0.41
C VAL A 44 -13.19 -4.90 1.81
N TYR A 45 -12.03 -4.62 2.41
CA TYR A 45 -11.84 -4.72 3.84
C TYR A 45 -11.89 -3.32 4.47
N LEU A 46 -12.65 -3.15 5.55
CA LEU A 46 -12.50 -1.99 6.44
C LEU A 46 -11.51 -2.33 7.53
N LEU A 47 -10.44 -1.55 7.65
CA LEU A 47 -9.54 -1.62 8.79
C LEU A 47 -10.09 -0.76 9.91
N GLU A 48 -10.47 -1.38 11.01
CA GLU A 48 -11.15 -0.76 12.15
C GLU A 48 -10.44 -1.11 13.45
N GLN A 49 -10.73 -0.38 14.53
CA GLN A 49 -10.27 -0.81 15.86
C GLN A 49 -11.00 -2.09 16.29
N ALA A 50 -10.25 -3.03 16.88
CA ALA A 50 -10.79 -4.25 17.45
C ALA A 50 -11.55 -3.97 18.76
N LYS A 51 -12.29 -4.96 19.25
CA LYS A 51 -12.94 -4.89 20.57
C LYS A 51 -11.84 -4.80 21.63
N GLY A 52 -11.71 -3.63 22.26
CA GLY A 52 -10.61 -3.31 23.19
C GLY A 52 -9.76 -2.11 22.76
N GLY A 53 -9.97 -1.58 21.54
CA GLY A 53 -9.27 -0.40 21.04
C GLY A 53 -7.89 -0.71 20.47
N SER A 54 -7.28 0.31 19.88
CA SER A 54 -5.93 0.24 19.31
C SER A 54 -4.87 -0.05 20.39
N LYS A 55 -3.96 -0.99 20.10
CA LYS A 55 -2.76 -1.29 20.91
C LYS A 55 -1.50 -0.65 20.30
N LEU A 56 -1.68 0.25 19.33
CA LEU A 56 -0.57 0.89 18.64
C LEU A 56 0.08 1.97 19.49
N PHE A 57 1.41 2.01 19.45
CA PHE A 57 2.19 3.10 20.04
C PHE A 57 2.45 4.17 18.99
N LYS A 58 2.14 5.43 19.35
CA LYS A 58 2.51 6.57 18.50
C LYS A 58 4.03 6.63 18.38
N SER A 59 4.50 6.92 17.18
CA SER A 59 5.92 7.11 16.94
C SER A 59 6.41 8.39 17.61
N GLU A 60 7.58 8.31 18.25
CA GLU A 60 8.29 9.47 18.79
C GLU A 60 9.13 10.17 17.72
N ALA A 61 9.27 9.57 16.54
CA ALA A 61 10.01 10.16 15.45
C ALA A 61 9.31 11.41 14.90
N PRO A 62 10.07 12.39 14.36
CA PRO A 62 9.49 13.53 13.66
C PRO A 62 8.58 13.09 12.51
N ALA A 63 7.53 13.87 12.24
CA ALA A 63 6.55 13.54 11.20
C ALA A 63 7.14 13.53 9.77
N ASP A 64 8.26 14.20 9.56
CA ASP A 64 9.06 14.23 8.33
C ASP A 64 10.26 13.24 8.37
N GLY A 65 10.42 12.51 9.47
CA GLY A 65 11.43 11.48 9.63
C GLY A 65 11.23 10.28 8.70
N PRO A 66 12.27 9.43 8.53
CA PRO A 66 12.19 8.28 7.63
C PRO A 66 11.10 7.31 8.08
N LYS A 67 10.15 7.02 7.18
CA LYS A 67 9.18 5.93 7.36
C LYS A 67 9.78 4.60 6.92
N GLY A 68 9.39 3.52 7.59
CA GLY A 68 9.84 2.16 7.27
C GLY A 68 8.71 1.16 7.30
N LEU A 69 8.50 0.45 6.19
CA LEU A 69 7.60 -0.71 6.10
C LEU A 69 8.46 -1.88 5.65
N ASN A 70 8.83 -2.76 6.57
CA ASN A 70 9.82 -3.80 6.28
C ASN A 70 9.33 -5.18 6.70
N PHE A 71 9.41 -6.15 5.80
CA PHE A 71 9.29 -7.56 6.13
C PHE A 71 10.65 -8.08 6.61
N GLN A 72 10.73 -8.53 7.86
CA GLN A 72 11.95 -9.06 8.47
C GLN A 72 11.98 -10.60 8.47
N GLY A 73 11.31 -11.20 7.50
CA GLY A 73 11.12 -12.64 7.39
C GLY A 73 9.67 -13.01 7.11
N ALA A 74 9.43 -14.30 6.93
CA ALA A 74 8.09 -14.82 6.69
C ALA A 74 7.17 -14.46 7.86
N GLY A 75 6.13 -13.67 7.59
CA GLY A 75 5.13 -13.26 8.57
C GLY A 75 5.66 -12.38 9.70
N ILE A 76 6.79 -11.69 9.51
CA ILE A 76 7.27 -10.67 10.44
C ILE A 76 7.30 -9.34 9.71
N PHE A 77 6.46 -8.42 10.13
CA PHE A 77 6.38 -7.08 9.61
C PHE A 77 6.73 -6.07 10.70
N VAL A 78 7.53 -5.07 10.35
CA VAL A 78 7.88 -3.95 11.22
C VAL A 78 7.55 -2.66 10.50
N ALA A 79 6.64 -1.91 11.10
CA ALA A 79 6.33 -0.53 10.75
C ALA A 79 7.12 0.41 11.64
N ARG A 80 7.71 1.44 11.04
CA ARG A 80 8.33 2.56 11.73
C ARG A 80 7.84 3.88 11.16
N ASN A 81 7.44 4.79 12.04
CA ASN A 81 6.94 6.12 11.70
C ASN A 81 5.84 6.11 10.59
N ALA A 82 5.00 5.08 10.58
CA ALA A 82 4.05 4.80 9.50
C ALA A 82 2.63 5.27 9.83
N THR A 83 1.90 5.78 8.85
CA THR A 83 0.47 6.11 8.98
C THR A 83 -0.40 4.87 8.78
N MET A 84 -1.67 4.95 9.18
CA MET A 84 -2.65 3.89 8.86
C MET A 84 -2.91 3.79 7.35
N LEU A 85 -2.76 4.88 6.60
CA LEU A 85 -2.82 4.86 5.14
C LEU A 85 -1.67 4.05 4.54
N ASP A 86 -0.44 4.25 5.02
CA ASP A 86 0.73 3.45 4.62
C ASP A 86 0.49 1.96 4.88
N PHE A 87 -0.09 1.64 6.04
CA PHE A 87 -0.39 0.25 6.40
C PHE A 87 -1.52 -0.36 5.57
N CYS A 88 -2.60 0.37 5.27
CA CYS A 88 -3.66 -0.09 4.38
C CYS A 88 -3.13 -0.37 2.96
N GLY A 89 -2.25 0.50 2.45
CA GLY A 89 -1.55 0.30 1.17
C GLY A 89 -0.76 -1.02 1.15
N LEU A 90 0.01 -1.29 2.20
CA LEU A 90 0.73 -2.55 2.34
C LEU A 90 -0.22 -3.76 2.36
N LEU A 91 -1.31 -3.69 3.15
CA LEU A 91 -2.25 -4.79 3.30
C LEU A 91 -2.88 -5.16 1.96
N GLN A 92 -3.37 -4.19 1.20
CA GLN A 92 -4.01 -4.45 -0.10
C GLN A 92 -3.03 -4.87 -1.20
N GLU A 93 -1.75 -4.45 -1.13
CA GLU A 93 -0.76 -4.79 -2.16
C GLU A 93 -0.12 -6.16 -1.93
N THR A 94 0.08 -6.54 -0.67
CA THR A 94 0.92 -7.71 -0.34
C THR A 94 0.17 -8.84 0.37
N LEU A 95 -0.85 -8.52 1.18
CA LEU A 95 -1.41 -9.46 2.16
C LEU A 95 -2.86 -9.83 1.93
N LEU A 96 -3.64 -9.00 1.25
CA LEU A 96 -5.07 -9.16 1.02
C LEU A 96 -5.43 -9.03 -0.46
N ASP A 97 -6.54 -9.64 -0.86
CA ASP A 97 -7.03 -9.75 -2.24
C ASP A 97 -7.93 -8.58 -2.68
N ARG A 98 -8.20 -7.64 -1.78
CA ARG A 98 -9.20 -6.57 -1.96
C ARG A 98 -8.67 -5.25 -1.42
N PRO A 99 -9.21 -4.11 -1.91
CA PRO A 99 -8.90 -2.81 -1.36
C PRO A 99 -9.15 -2.77 0.15
N VAL A 100 -8.28 -2.06 0.86
CA VAL A 100 -8.37 -1.88 2.31
C VAL A 100 -8.62 -0.41 2.58
N LEU A 101 -9.75 -0.10 3.22
CA LEU A 101 -10.13 1.27 3.58
C LEU A 101 -9.88 1.49 5.06
N ASP A 102 -9.22 2.60 5.39
CA ASP A 102 -9.00 3.03 6.77
C ASP A 102 -10.30 3.55 7.40
N LYS A 103 -10.73 2.90 8.48
CA LYS A 103 -11.84 3.26 9.37
C LYS A 103 -11.42 3.11 10.83
N THR A 104 -10.14 3.32 11.12
CA THR A 104 -9.59 3.17 12.46
C THR A 104 -9.87 4.37 13.37
N ASP A 105 -10.26 5.52 12.81
CA ASP A 105 -10.42 6.80 13.52
C ASP A 105 -9.15 7.22 14.29
N LEU A 106 -7.99 6.76 13.86
CA LEU A 106 -6.69 7.04 14.47
C LEU A 106 -6.04 8.35 13.95
N GLY A 107 -6.64 8.98 12.94
CA GLY A 107 -6.18 10.25 12.35
C GLY A 107 -4.80 10.17 11.69
N ASP A 108 -4.18 11.32 11.44
CA ASP A 108 -2.89 11.45 10.75
C ASP A 108 -1.68 11.16 11.66
N ASN A 109 -1.88 10.36 12.71
CA ASN A 109 -0.80 9.94 13.59
C ASN A 109 0.10 8.91 12.90
N ARG A 110 1.34 8.83 13.39
CA ARG A 110 2.33 7.84 12.96
C ARG A 110 2.56 6.83 14.06
N TYR A 111 2.87 5.60 13.67
CA TYR A 111 2.93 4.47 14.58
C TYR A 111 4.18 3.63 14.34
N ASP A 112 4.71 3.10 15.44
CA ASP A 112 5.75 2.09 15.45
C ASP A 112 5.14 0.80 15.99
N PHE A 113 5.18 -0.26 15.19
CA PHE A 113 4.66 -1.56 15.62
C PHE A 113 5.32 -2.71 14.88
N LYS A 114 5.26 -3.88 15.52
CA LYS A 114 5.65 -5.15 14.93
C LYS A 114 4.42 -6.04 14.86
N LEU A 115 4.20 -6.64 13.71
CA LEU A 115 3.15 -7.63 13.49
C LEU A 115 3.80 -8.96 13.14
N THR A 116 3.38 -10.02 13.84
CA THR A 116 3.91 -11.38 13.62
C THR A 116 2.74 -12.35 13.39
N TRP A 117 2.71 -13.03 12.26
CA TRP A 117 1.67 -14.00 11.90
C TRP A 117 2.25 -15.18 11.15
N GLN A 118 1.44 -16.21 10.95
CA GLN A 118 1.69 -17.32 10.03
C GLN A 118 1.17 -16.93 8.64
N PRO A 119 2.05 -16.74 7.63
CA PRO A 119 1.58 -16.50 6.28
C PRO A 119 0.85 -17.70 5.71
N ASP A 120 -0.17 -17.44 4.90
CA ASP A 120 -0.90 -18.46 4.16
C ASP A 120 -0.45 -18.56 2.69
N ALA A 121 -1.04 -19.50 1.94
CA ALA A 121 -0.67 -19.77 0.54
C ALA A 121 -1.04 -18.65 -0.44
N THR A 122 -1.95 -17.74 -0.07
CA THR A 122 -2.33 -16.59 -0.89
C THR A 122 -1.34 -15.44 -0.76
N GLN A 123 -0.56 -15.41 0.31
CA GLN A 123 0.38 -14.34 0.61
C GLN A 123 1.75 -14.59 -0.01
N PHE A 124 2.40 -13.50 -0.45
CA PHE A 124 3.74 -13.53 -1.06
C PHE A 124 3.87 -14.54 -2.22
N GLY A 125 2.80 -14.72 -3.00
CA GLY A 125 2.76 -15.70 -4.10
C GLY A 125 3.00 -17.15 -3.65
N GLY A 126 2.64 -17.48 -2.41
CA GLY A 126 2.83 -18.82 -1.83
C GLY A 126 4.27 -19.13 -1.41
N ARG A 127 5.20 -18.17 -1.53
CA ARG A 127 6.63 -18.37 -1.21
C ARG A 127 6.86 -18.87 0.22
N PHE A 128 5.99 -18.49 1.15
CA PHE A 128 6.09 -18.84 2.57
C PHE A 128 5.01 -19.82 3.03
N ALA A 129 4.19 -20.34 2.12
CA ALA A 129 3.12 -21.29 2.45
C ALA A 129 3.67 -22.57 3.09
N ASN A 130 4.87 -22.98 2.68
CA ASN A 130 5.59 -24.16 3.17
C ASN A 130 6.84 -23.78 3.97
N ALA A 131 6.91 -22.55 4.50
CA ALA A 131 8.02 -22.18 5.37
C ALA A 131 8.10 -23.18 6.54
N PRO A 132 9.31 -23.56 7.00
CA PRO A 132 9.46 -24.46 8.12
C PRO A 132 8.62 -23.94 9.30
N VAL A 133 7.96 -24.86 10.00
CA VAL A 133 7.17 -24.57 11.20
C VAL A 133 7.97 -23.60 12.05
N PHE A 134 7.46 -22.38 12.23
CA PHE A 134 8.16 -21.39 13.04
C PHE A 134 8.39 -21.97 14.43
N ASP A 135 9.54 -21.68 15.04
CA ASP A 135 9.91 -22.19 16.38
C ASP A 135 8.83 -21.93 17.45
N GLN A 136 7.97 -20.94 17.21
CA GLN A 136 6.78 -20.68 18.01
C GLN A 136 5.54 -20.66 17.13
N PRO A 137 4.40 -21.24 17.59
CA PRO A 137 3.12 -21.11 16.93
C PRO A 137 2.77 -19.63 16.75
N ARG A 138 2.40 -19.24 15.53
CA ARG A 138 1.96 -17.87 15.21
C ARG A 138 0.49 -17.87 14.85
N PRO A 139 -0.28 -16.85 15.27
CA PRO A 139 -1.66 -16.70 14.86
C PRO A 139 -1.78 -16.45 13.35
N ASP A 140 -2.97 -16.64 12.79
CA ASP A 140 -3.29 -16.14 11.45
C ASP A 140 -3.27 -14.60 11.42
N LEU A 141 -3.29 -14.01 10.22
CA LEU A 141 -3.22 -12.56 10.05
C LEU A 141 -4.34 -11.81 10.80
N TYR A 142 -5.58 -12.28 10.73
CA TYR A 142 -6.74 -11.59 11.33
C TYR A 142 -6.70 -11.63 12.85
N THR A 143 -6.24 -12.74 13.41
CA THR A 143 -6.01 -12.88 14.85
C THR A 143 -4.83 -12.01 15.28
N ALA A 144 -3.73 -11.99 14.53
CA ALA A 144 -2.56 -11.15 14.82
C ALA A 144 -2.91 -9.65 14.84
N LEU A 145 -3.71 -9.18 13.87
CA LEU A 145 -4.18 -7.80 13.83
C LEU A 145 -4.91 -7.43 15.12
N GLN A 146 -5.79 -8.30 15.61
CA GLN A 146 -6.62 -8.03 16.80
C GLN A 146 -5.83 -8.14 18.10
N GLU A 147 -5.04 -9.20 18.24
CA GLU A 147 -4.35 -9.50 19.50
C GLU A 147 -3.12 -8.63 19.71
N GLN A 148 -2.36 -8.33 18.64
CA GLN A 148 -1.07 -7.63 18.76
C GLN A 148 -1.21 -6.13 18.62
N ILE A 149 -2.00 -5.66 17.64
CA ILE A 149 -2.11 -4.22 17.35
C ILE A 149 -3.51 -3.64 17.62
N GLY A 150 -4.47 -4.48 18.02
CA GLY A 150 -5.82 -4.00 18.37
C GLY A 150 -6.63 -3.51 17.17
N LEU A 151 -6.34 -4.02 15.97
CA LEU A 151 -7.07 -3.69 14.75
C LEU A 151 -7.78 -4.92 14.20
N LYS A 152 -8.82 -4.73 13.40
CA LYS A 152 -9.54 -5.79 12.70
C LYS A 152 -9.76 -5.39 11.25
N ALA A 153 -9.69 -6.37 10.35
CA ALA A 153 -10.08 -6.21 8.95
C ALA A 153 -11.44 -6.86 8.73
N THR A 154 -12.48 -6.05 8.53
CA THR A 154 -13.86 -6.53 8.34
C THR A 154 -14.19 -6.55 6.85
N PRO A 155 -14.49 -7.71 6.23
CA PRO A 155 -14.94 -7.77 4.84
C PRO A 155 -16.34 -7.16 4.71
N THR A 156 -16.51 -6.23 3.78
CA THR A 156 -17.81 -5.58 3.52
C THR A 156 -17.91 -5.09 2.07
N LYS A 157 -19.07 -4.55 1.69
CA LYS A 157 -19.21 -3.75 0.47
C LYS A 157 -19.18 -2.28 0.85
N ALA A 158 -18.32 -1.51 0.19
CA ALA A 158 -18.25 -0.06 0.37
C ALA A 158 -17.80 0.61 -0.95
N PRO A 159 -18.10 1.91 -1.13
CA PRO A 159 -17.53 2.67 -2.24
C PRO A 159 -16.00 2.76 -2.07
N ALA A 160 -15.27 2.22 -3.04
CA ALA A 160 -13.83 2.37 -3.13
C ALA A 160 -13.46 3.15 -4.40
N LYS A 161 -12.39 3.95 -4.30
CA LYS A 161 -11.84 4.64 -5.48
C LYS A 161 -11.21 3.61 -6.40
N VAL A 162 -11.84 3.40 -7.55
CA VAL A 162 -11.29 2.59 -8.62
C VAL A 162 -10.75 3.50 -9.71
N MET A 163 -9.60 3.13 -10.27
CA MET A 163 -9.07 3.77 -11.47
C MET A 163 -9.70 3.09 -12.69
N VAL A 164 -10.58 3.80 -13.39
CA VAL A 164 -11.22 3.29 -14.61
C VAL A 164 -10.39 3.71 -15.81
N PHE A 165 -9.99 2.74 -16.63
CA PHE A 165 -9.38 2.98 -17.93
C PHE A 165 -10.48 3.00 -18.98
N GLU A 166 -10.68 4.12 -19.66
CA GLU A 166 -11.52 4.15 -20.86
C GLU A 166 -10.73 3.52 -22.00
N LYS A 167 -11.17 2.35 -22.47
CA LYS A 167 -10.59 1.67 -23.62
C LYS A 167 -10.94 2.45 -24.89
N PHE A 168 -9.92 2.93 -25.61
CA PHE A 168 -10.09 3.44 -26.98
C PHE A 168 -9.62 2.40 -28.00
N GLU A 169 -10.28 2.38 -29.16
CA GLU A 169 -10.01 1.51 -30.30
C GLU A 169 -8.58 1.67 -30.83
N LYS A 170 -8.05 0.60 -31.44
CA LYS A 170 -6.70 0.54 -32.02
C LYS A 170 -6.42 1.80 -32.86
N PRO A 171 -5.25 2.47 -32.71
CA PRO A 171 -4.83 3.43 -33.70
C PRO A 171 -4.73 2.74 -35.07
N SER A 172 -5.22 3.40 -36.11
CA SER A 172 -5.04 2.98 -37.50
C SER A 172 -3.54 2.81 -37.81
N GLU A 173 -3.20 1.78 -38.58
CA GLU A 173 -1.83 1.48 -39.03
C GLU A 173 -1.14 2.72 -39.61
N ASN A 174 0.11 2.93 -39.18
CA ASN A 174 1.07 3.83 -39.85
C ASN A 174 1.90 3.03 -40.84
#